data_AF-A0A7Y4CTD3-F1
#
_entry.id   AF-A0A7Y4CTD3-F1
#
_cell.length_a   1.000
_cell.length_b   1.000
_cell.length_c   1.000
_cell.angle_alpha   90.00
_cell.angle_beta   90.00
_cell.angle_gamma   90.00
#
_symmetry.space_group_name_H-M   'P 1'
#
loop_
_entity.id
_entity.type
_entity.pdbx_description
1 polymer ?
#
loop_
_entity_poly.entity_id
_entity_poly.type
_entity_poly.pdbx_seq_one_letter_code
_entity_poly.pdbx_strand_id
1 'polypeptide(L)'
;ATVTPTGFLSGVNVGQTTITATKDGVTSNTVSVEVYRCLSVGASCIDLFDTGNGKLFTNSPSKLFLSSIGGSANNGFTQEIGTSGPAGDFFWFSWDNASRLCSTYSNEDLAGRTNWRLATKNELELLFNTYGNMFNARGWPVRLNYWSIESRGPGFFNIDLRNGGGGLSLGEEELYASCVSVP
;
A
#
# COMPACT_ATOMS: atom_id res chain seq x y z
N ALA A 1 -12.25 15.43 9.93
CA ALA A 1 -11.66 15.25 8.59
C ALA A 1 -11.12 16.60 8.11
N THR A 2 -10.18 16.62 7.17
CA THR A 2 -9.70 17.84 6.50
C THR A 2 -9.96 17.75 5.00
N VAL A 3 -10.16 18.89 4.34
CA VAL A 3 -10.37 18.97 2.89
C VAL A 3 -9.37 19.96 2.29
N THR A 4 -8.66 19.56 1.24
CA THR A 4 -7.75 20.44 0.49
C THR A 4 -8.52 21.32 -0.52
N PRO A 5 -7.94 22.43 -1.01
CA PRO A 5 -8.53 23.22 -2.08
C PRO A 5 -8.78 22.45 -3.39
N THR A 6 -8.06 21.35 -3.61
CA THR A 6 -8.26 20.44 -4.75
C THR A 6 -9.37 19.41 -4.52
N GLY A 7 -10.03 19.43 -3.35
CA GLY A 7 -11.14 18.53 -3.02
C GLY A 7 -10.72 17.19 -2.44
N PHE A 8 -9.45 17.03 -2.03
CA PHE A 8 -8.98 15.82 -1.37
C PHE A 8 -9.42 15.80 0.08
N LEU A 9 -10.08 14.72 0.50
CA LEU A 9 -10.57 14.53 1.86
C LEU A 9 -9.66 13.56 2.61
N SER A 10 -9.22 13.95 3.81
CA SER A 10 -8.50 13.06 4.72
C SER A 10 -9.22 12.89 6.06
N GLY A 11 -9.30 11.65 6.53
CA GLY A 11 -9.84 11.31 7.84
C GLY A 11 -8.90 11.72 8.97
N VAL A 12 -9.41 12.39 10.00
CA VAL A 12 -8.61 12.80 11.19
C VAL A 12 -8.96 11.92 12.40
N ASN A 13 -10.25 11.66 12.59
CA ASN A 13 -10.78 10.79 13.64
C ASN A 13 -11.89 9.94 13.05
N VAL A 14 -12.07 8.76 13.66
CA VAL A 14 -13.15 7.82 13.37
C VAL A 14 -14.49 8.47 13.69
N GLY A 15 -15.49 8.22 12.86
CA GLY A 15 -16.85 8.75 13.01
C GLY A 15 -17.41 9.21 11.68
N GLN A 16 -18.63 9.74 11.72
CA GLN A 16 -19.27 10.33 10.54
C GLN A 16 -18.99 11.83 10.47
N THR A 17 -18.90 12.32 9.24
CA THR A 17 -18.85 13.74 8.90
C THR A 17 -19.68 13.99 7.66
N THR A 18 -20.12 15.22 7.44
CA THR A 18 -20.80 15.62 6.21
C THR A 18 -19.93 16.58 5.42
N ILE A 19 -19.96 16.48 4.10
CA ILE A 19 -19.27 17.38 3.18
C ILE A 19 -20.30 18.11 2.34
N THR A 20 -20.10 19.42 2.23
CA THR A 20 -20.83 20.32 1.33
C THR A 20 -19.82 21.26 0.69
N ALA A 21 -20.08 21.66 -0.55
CA ALA A 21 -19.33 22.73 -1.23
C ALA A 21 -20.22 23.96 -1.38
N THR A 22 -19.64 25.16 -1.27
CA THR A 22 -20.35 26.42 -1.50
C THR A 22 -19.60 27.25 -2.53
N LYS A 23 -20.31 27.72 -3.56
CA LYS A 23 -19.77 28.61 -4.59
C LYS A 23 -20.78 29.72 -4.87
N ASP A 24 -20.33 30.97 -4.87
CA ASP A 24 -21.16 32.15 -5.16
C ASP A 24 -22.47 32.19 -4.36
N GLY A 25 -22.41 31.75 -3.09
CA GLY A 25 -23.57 31.67 -2.19
C GLY A 25 -24.50 30.46 -2.41
N VAL A 26 -24.26 29.64 -3.44
CA VAL A 26 -25.01 28.40 -3.67
C VAL A 26 -24.30 27.24 -2.98
N THR A 27 -25.00 26.52 -2.10
CA THR A 27 -24.48 25.33 -1.41
C THR A 27 -24.95 24.06 -2.12
N SER A 28 -24.06 23.09 -2.28
CA SER A 28 -24.35 21.79 -2.89
C SER A 28 -25.27 20.93 -2.01
N ASN A 29 -25.67 19.77 -2.53
CA ASN A 29 -26.15 18.69 -1.69
C ASN A 29 -25.07 18.25 -0.69
N THR A 30 -25.51 17.59 0.38
CA THR A 30 -24.63 16.97 1.38
C THR A 30 -24.17 15.59 0.90
N VAL A 31 -22.92 15.25 1.22
CA VAL A 31 -22.40 13.88 1.14
C VAL A 31 -22.03 13.44 2.55
N SER A 32 -22.54 12.29 2.99
CA SER A 32 -22.14 11.70 4.27
C SER A 32 -20.88 10.86 4.05
N VAL A 33 -19.88 11.09 4.89
CA VAL A 33 -18.63 10.32 4.90
C VAL A 33 -18.48 9.65 6.25
N GLU A 34 -18.22 8.35 6.21
CA GLU A 34 -17.90 7.57 7.40
C GLU A 34 -16.40 7.27 7.42
N VAL A 35 -15.70 7.75 8.45
CA VAL A 35 -14.32 7.42 8.74
C VAL A 35 -14.31 6.25 9.71
N TYR A 36 -13.84 5.09 9.27
CA TYR A 36 -13.73 3.91 10.13
C TYR A 36 -12.27 3.63 10.48
N ARG A 37 -12.04 2.96 11.63
CA ARG A 37 -10.74 2.35 11.89
C ARG A 37 -10.55 1.24 10.88
N CYS A 38 -9.37 1.14 10.28
CA CYS A 38 -9.06 -0.02 9.46
C CYS A 38 -8.97 -1.25 10.36
N LEU A 39 -10.05 -2.04 10.42
CA LEU A 39 -10.12 -3.27 11.23
C LEU A 39 -9.68 -4.50 10.42
N SER A 40 -9.82 -4.46 9.10
CA SER A 40 -9.35 -5.48 8.16
C SER A 40 -8.24 -4.89 7.29
N VAL A 41 -7.02 -4.94 7.81
CA VAL A 41 -5.83 -4.58 7.06
C VAL A 41 -5.75 -5.48 5.82
N GLY A 42 -5.63 -4.87 4.64
CA GLY A 42 -5.49 -5.56 3.37
C GLY A 42 -6.67 -5.45 2.42
N ALA A 43 -7.94 -5.68 2.81
CA ALA A 43 -9.04 -5.67 1.81
C ALA A 43 -9.51 -4.25 1.42
N SER A 44 -9.60 -3.33 2.39
CA SER A 44 -10.08 -1.96 2.16
C SER A 44 -9.08 -0.87 2.55
N CYS A 45 -7.98 -1.23 3.23
CA CYS A 45 -6.96 -0.27 3.62
C CYS A 45 -5.56 -0.87 3.60
N ILE A 46 -4.59 0.03 3.52
CA ILE A 46 -3.16 -0.25 3.58
C ILE A 46 -2.71 -0.38 5.04
N ASP A 47 -1.85 -1.36 5.31
CA ASP A 47 -1.11 -1.45 6.56
C ASP A 47 0.02 -0.41 6.54
N LEU A 48 0.18 0.30 7.65
CA LEU A 48 1.30 1.21 7.89
C LEU A 48 2.08 0.64 9.06
N PHE A 49 2.85 -0.41 8.77
CA PHE A 49 3.51 -1.19 9.80
C PHE A 49 4.80 -0.51 10.27
N ASP A 50 4.77 0.04 11.48
CA ASP A 50 5.96 0.57 12.14
C ASP A 50 6.79 -0.56 12.74
N THR A 51 7.99 -0.76 12.17
CA THR A 51 8.95 -1.78 12.62
C THR A 51 9.88 -1.27 13.74
N GLY A 52 9.69 -0.03 14.18
CA GLY A 52 10.53 0.65 15.15
C GLY A 52 11.26 1.84 14.54
N ASN A 53 11.61 2.80 15.41
CA ASN A 53 12.29 4.05 15.04
C ASN A 53 11.54 4.85 13.96
N GLY A 54 10.22 4.68 13.84
CA GLY A 54 9.40 5.36 12.84
C GLY A 54 9.61 4.86 11.41
N LYS A 55 10.24 3.70 11.17
CA LYS A 55 10.28 3.11 9.84
C LYS A 55 8.96 2.40 9.55
N LEU A 56 8.23 2.89 8.54
CA LEU A 56 6.97 2.31 8.10
C LEU A 56 7.15 1.44 6.87
N PHE A 57 6.43 0.32 6.83
CA PHE A 57 6.25 -0.52 5.67
C PHE A 57 4.77 -0.64 5.29
N THR A 58 4.49 -0.96 4.03
CA THR A 58 3.12 -1.23 3.55
C THR A 58 2.97 -2.64 3.00
N ASN A 59 1.79 -3.23 3.13
CA ASN A 59 1.42 -4.35 2.27
C ASN A 59 1.21 -3.90 0.82
N SER A 60 1.00 -4.87 -0.09
CA SER A 60 0.54 -4.53 -1.43
C SER A 60 -0.91 -4.07 -1.39
N PRO A 61 -1.29 -2.97 -2.07
CA PRO A 61 -2.59 -2.37 -1.90
C PRO A 61 -3.72 -3.22 -2.50
N SER A 62 -4.88 -3.20 -1.86
CA SER A 62 -6.09 -3.69 -2.51
C SER A 62 -6.60 -2.72 -3.58
N LYS A 63 -7.49 -3.25 -4.42
CA LYS A 63 -8.25 -2.47 -5.39
C LYS A 63 -9.00 -1.32 -4.74
N LEU A 64 -9.70 -1.59 -3.64
CA LEU A 64 -10.48 -0.59 -2.91
C LEU A 64 -9.60 0.52 -2.34
N PHE A 65 -8.48 0.16 -1.69
CA PHE A 65 -7.57 1.16 -1.11
C PHE A 65 -6.95 2.03 -2.20
N LEU A 66 -6.37 1.43 -3.24
CA LEU A 66 -5.63 2.21 -4.24
C LEU A 66 -6.58 3.14 -5.02
N SER A 67 -7.81 2.70 -5.31
CA SER A 67 -8.83 3.57 -5.90
C SER A 67 -9.24 4.72 -4.98
N SER A 68 -9.23 4.53 -3.66
CA SER A 68 -9.62 5.59 -2.71
C SER A 68 -8.64 6.76 -2.66
N ILE A 69 -7.38 6.54 -3.05
CA ILE A 69 -6.34 7.57 -3.11
C ILE A 69 -6.08 8.07 -4.54
N GLY A 70 -7.01 7.82 -5.48
CA GLY A 70 -6.89 8.28 -6.87
C GLY A 70 -6.16 7.31 -7.83
N GLY A 71 -5.64 6.20 -7.33
CA GLY A 71 -5.01 5.16 -8.14
C GLY A 71 -3.49 5.29 -8.28
N SER A 72 -2.86 4.29 -8.90
CA SER A 72 -1.48 4.34 -9.37
C SER A 72 -1.29 3.42 -10.57
N ALA A 73 -0.19 3.58 -11.30
CA ALA A 73 0.18 2.68 -12.39
C ALA A 73 0.34 1.25 -11.84
N ASN A 74 -0.29 0.27 -12.50
CA ASN A 74 -0.33 -1.12 -12.07
C ASN A 74 -0.46 -2.05 -13.29
N ASN A 75 -0.36 -3.36 -13.05
CA ASN A 75 -0.40 -4.38 -14.11
C ASN A 75 -1.63 -5.30 -13.98
N GLY A 76 -2.66 -4.86 -13.26
CA GLY A 76 -3.83 -5.67 -12.91
C GLY A 76 -3.80 -6.13 -11.47
N PHE A 77 -4.71 -7.04 -11.15
CA PHE A 77 -4.94 -7.49 -9.78
C PHE A 77 -5.22 -8.98 -9.76
N THR A 78 -5.20 -9.52 -8.56
CA THR A 78 -5.35 -10.93 -8.30
C THR A 78 -6.15 -11.12 -7.02
N GLN A 79 -7.01 -12.13 -7.03
CA GLN A 79 -7.95 -12.37 -5.94
C GLN A 79 -7.30 -13.23 -4.86
N GLU A 80 -7.13 -12.68 -3.67
CA GLU A 80 -6.83 -13.41 -2.45
C GLU A 80 -8.13 -13.98 -1.87
N ILE A 81 -8.10 -15.23 -1.40
CA ILE A 81 -9.29 -15.96 -0.93
C ILE A 81 -9.26 -16.26 0.58
N GLY A 82 -8.36 -15.61 1.33
CA GLY A 82 -8.23 -15.83 2.78
C GLY A 82 -7.17 -16.86 3.20
N THR A 83 -6.42 -17.46 2.27
CA THR A 83 -5.44 -18.52 2.57
C THR A 83 -3.99 -18.04 2.59
N SER A 84 -3.69 -17.00 1.82
CA SER A 84 -2.34 -16.45 1.66
C SER A 84 -2.40 -14.92 1.67
N GLY A 85 -3.47 -14.36 2.21
CA GLY A 85 -3.82 -12.95 2.13
C GLY A 85 -5.29 -12.78 2.52
N PRO A 86 -5.71 -11.57 2.93
CA PRO A 86 -7.11 -11.28 3.22
C PRO A 86 -7.98 -11.52 1.99
N ALA A 87 -9.23 -11.93 2.17
CA ALA A 87 -10.12 -12.07 1.01
C ALA A 87 -10.32 -10.71 0.31
N GLY A 88 -10.02 -10.62 -0.99
CA GLY A 88 -10.14 -9.38 -1.76
C GLY A 88 -9.26 -9.32 -3.00
N ASP A 89 -9.41 -8.24 -3.77
CA ASP A 89 -8.61 -7.98 -4.97
C ASP A 89 -7.38 -7.15 -4.61
N PHE A 90 -6.18 -7.66 -4.93
CA PHE A 90 -4.91 -7.00 -4.65
C PHE A 90 -4.14 -6.73 -5.93
N PHE A 91 -3.61 -5.52 -6.07
CA PHE A 91 -2.83 -5.14 -7.24
C PHE A 91 -1.46 -5.85 -7.25
N TRP A 92 -1.03 -6.25 -8.43
CA TRP A 92 0.35 -6.63 -8.71
C TRP A 92 1.00 -5.62 -9.66
N PHE A 93 2.31 -5.66 -9.74
CA PHE A 93 3.09 -4.64 -10.41
C PHE A 93 4.27 -5.27 -11.15
N SER A 94 4.60 -4.74 -12.32
CA SER A 94 5.96 -4.82 -12.84
C SER A 94 6.90 -4.03 -11.93
N TRP A 95 8.19 -4.29 -12.00
CA TRP A 95 9.19 -3.63 -11.15
C TRP A 95 9.15 -2.09 -11.21
N ASP A 96 8.99 -1.54 -12.42
CA ASP A 96 8.87 -0.08 -12.63
C ASP A 96 7.59 0.49 -11.99
N ASN A 97 6.46 -0.21 -12.16
CA ASN A 97 5.19 0.23 -11.58
C ASN A 97 5.16 0.09 -10.06
N ALA A 98 5.89 -0.88 -9.48
CA ALA A 98 6.07 -0.99 -8.04
C ALA A 98 6.80 0.24 -7.46
N SER A 99 7.80 0.76 -8.18
CA SER A 99 8.47 2.01 -7.79
C SER A 99 7.55 3.22 -7.94
N ARG A 100 6.74 3.27 -9.01
CA ARG A 100 5.75 4.34 -9.22
C ARG A 100 4.65 4.37 -8.17
N LEU A 101 4.23 3.21 -7.65
CA LEU A 101 3.30 3.12 -6.53
C LEU A 101 3.82 3.89 -5.31
N CYS A 102 5.09 3.71 -4.96
CA CYS A 102 5.67 4.40 -3.81
C CYS A 102 5.84 5.90 -4.06
N SER A 103 6.10 6.32 -5.31
CA SER A 103 6.03 7.73 -5.68
C SER A 103 4.61 8.31 -5.52
N THR A 104 3.56 7.54 -5.88
CA THR A 104 2.17 7.94 -5.61
C THR A 104 1.95 8.15 -4.12
N TYR A 105 2.38 7.22 -3.26
CA TYR A 105 2.22 7.38 -1.81
C TYR A 105 2.93 8.61 -1.26
N SER A 106 4.07 8.97 -1.82
CA SER A 106 4.78 10.22 -1.50
C SER A 106 4.00 11.46 -1.91
N ASN A 107 3.38 11.45 -3.09
CA ASN A 107 2.63 12.59 -3.61
C ASN A 107 1.29 12.79 -2.89
N GLU A 108 0.68 11.71 -2.41
CA GLU A 108 -0.58 11.74 -1.65
C GLU A 108 -0.37 11.96 -0.15
N ASP A 109 0.85 12.32 0.28
CA ASP A 109 1.22 12.50 1.69
C ASP A 109 0.76 11.32 2.57
N LEU A 110 0.92 10.07 2.09
CA LEU A 110 0.41 8.90 2.78
C LEU A 110 1.04 8.82 4.18
N ALA A 111 0.18 8.79 5.21
CA ALA A 111 0.60 8.86 6.62
C ALA A 111 1.43 10.10 6.98
N GLY A 112 1.24 11.21 6.25
CA GLY A 112 2.00 12.45 6.44
C GLY A 112 3.46 12.37 5.97
N ARG A 113 3.78 11.45 5.04
CA ARG A 113 5.15 11.19 4.56
C ARG A 113 5.25 11.35 3.05
N THR A 114 6.32 12.02 2.62
CA THR A 114 6.62 12.35 1.21
C THR A 114 7.85 11.63 0.66
N ASN A 115 8.38 10.65 1.39
CA ASN A 115 9.64 9.96 1.10
C ASN A 115 9.47 8.44 0.98
N TRP A 116 8.31 7.99 0.51
CA TRP A 116 8.06 6.58 0.24
C TRP A 116 8.87 6.11 -0.97
N ARG A 117 9.55 4.98 -0.79
CA ARG A 117 10.28 4.28 -1.85
C ARG A 117 9.97 2.79 -1.81
N LEU A 118 10.29 2.08 -2.87
CA LEU A 118 10.23 0.62 -2.84
C LEU A 118 11.19 0.08 -1.77
N ALA A 119 10.77 -0.97 -1.07
CA ALA A 119 11.56 -1.61 -0.03
C ALA A 119 12.89 -2.14 -0.57
N THR A 120 13.95 -2.11 0.24
CA THR A 120 15.19 -2.79 -0.14
C THR A 120 15.10 -4.29 0.10
N LYS A 121 15.93 -5.07 -0.59
CA LYS A 121 16.04 -6.51 -0.42
C LYS A 121 16.31 -6.85 1.05
N ASN A 122 17.31 -6.17 1.64
CA ASN A 122 17.67 -6.37 3.04
C ASN A 122 16.51 -6.00 3.99
N GLU A 123 15.74 -4.96 3.68
CA GLU A 123 14.58 -4.56 4.48
C GLU A 123 13.48 -5.64 4.46
N LEU A 124 13.19 -6.24 3.30
CA LEU A 124 12.22 -7.32 3.18
C LEU A 124 12.70 -8.62 3.84
N GLU A 125 13.98 -8.96 3.68
CA GLU A 125 14.57 -10.13 4.36
C GLU A 125 14.52 -9.96 5.88
N LEU A 126 14.89 -8.79 6.40
CA LEU A 126 14.81 -8.50 7.83
C LEU A 126 13.36 -8.50 8.34
N LEU A 127 12.41 -8.00 7.55
CA LEU A 127 10.99 -8.03 7.88
C LEU A 127 10.52 -9.48 8.09
N PHE A 128 10.81 -10.38 7.14
CA PHE A 128 10.48 -11.79 7.29
C PHE A 128 11.25 -12.44 8.45
N ASN A 129 12.56 -12.23 8.55
CA ASN A 129 13.37 -12.86 9.60
C ASN A 129 12.92 -12.46 11.02
N THR A 130 12.33 -11.27 11.18
CA THR A 130 11.86 -10.77 12.47
C THR A 130 10.45 -11.25 12.80
N TYR A 131 9.52 -11.21 11.82
CA TYR A 131 8.09 -11.41 12.06
C TYR A 131 7.54 -12.72 11.48
N GLY A 132 8.34 -13.44 10.69
CA GLY A 132 7.97 -14.65 9.98
C GLY A 132 7.01 -14.36 8.82
N ASN A 133 6.09 -15.29 8.58
CA ASN A 133 5.07 -15.17 7.55
C ASN A 133 4.19 -13.94 7.78
N MET A 134 4.29 -12.95 6.87
CA MET A 134 3.62 -11.66 7.02
C MET A 134 2.09 -11.73 6.89
N PHE A 135 1.53 -12.79 6.29
CA PHE A 135 0.10 -13.04 6.36
C PHE A 135 -0.33 -13.39 7.79
N ASN A 136 0.41 -14.27 8.47
CA ASN A 136 0.10 -14.64 9.85
C ASN A 136 0.37 -13.49 10.83
N ALA A 137 1.45 -12.74 10.61
CA ALA A 137 1.85 -11.65 11.51
C ALA A 137 0.98 -10.40 11.36
N ARG A 138 0.59 -10.04 10.13
CA ARG A 138 0.00 -8.74 9.79
C ARG A 138 -1.19 -8.80 8.82
N GLY A 139 -1.57 -9.97 8.33
CA GLY A 139 -2.62 -10.09 7.32
C GLY A 139 -2.20 -9.57 5.95
N TRP A 140 -0.90 -9.60 5.62
CA TRP A 140 -0.44 -9.17 4.29
C TRP A 140 -0.75 -10.22 3.22
N PRO A 141 -0.98 -9.82 1.96
CA PRO A 141 -1.07 -10.74 0.84
C PRO A 141 0.34 -11.27 0.51
N VAL A 142 0.54 -12.57 0.63
CA VAL A 142 1.82 -13.28 0.44
C VAL A 142 1.68 -14.43 -0.56
N ARG A 143 0.65 -14.43 -1.43
CA ARG A 143 0.54 -15.38 -2.54
C ARG A 143 1.64 -15.19 -3.58
N LEU A 144 2.16 -13.97 -3.71
CA LEU A 144 3.24 -13.60 -4.61
C LEU A 144 4.41 -13.01 -3.82
N ASN A 145 5.59 -13.04 -4.43
CA ASN A 145 6.77 -12.39 -3.88
C ASN A 145 6.61 -10.87 -3.92
N TYR A 146 7.49 -10.18 -3.19
CA TYR A 146 7.53 -8.72 -3.14
C TYR A 146 8.78 -8.21 -3.86
N TRP A 147 8.59 -7.24 -4.75
CA TRP A 147 9.70 -6.54 -5.38
C TRP A 147 10.55 -5.80 -4.37
N SER A 148 11.86 -5.82 -4.59
CA SER A 148 12.80 -4.91 -3.96
C SER A 148 13.30 -3.87 -4.95
N ILE A 149 13.82 -2.75 -4.44
CA ILE A 149 14.38 -1.66 -5.25
C ILE A 149 15.71 -2.04 -5.94
N GLU A 150 16.36 -3.12 -5.52
CA GLU A 150 17.64 -3.52 -6.08
C GLU A 150 17.49 -4.33 -7.37
N SER A 151 18.40 -4.06 -8.31
CA SER A 151 18.59 -4.83 -9.54
C SER A 151 20.04 -5.32 -9.66
N ARG A 152 20.24 -6.38 -10.43
CA ARG A 152 21.54 -6.93 -10.78
C ARG A 152 21.54 -7.40 -12.23
N GLY A 153 22.23 -6.65 -13.09
CA GLY A 153 22.21 -6.89 -14.54
C GLY A 153 20.78 -6.72 -15.08
N PRO A 154 20.26 -7.65 -15.90
CA PRO A 154 18.88 -7.59 -16.37
C PRO A 154 17.85 -8.04 -15.32
N GLY A 155 18.30 -8.49 -14.14
CA GLY A 155 17.42 -9.06 -13.12
C GLY A 155 17.07 -8.10 -11.99
N PHE A 156 15.92 -8.31 -11.36
CA PHE A 156 15.38 -7.55 -10.23
C PHE A 156 15.18 -8.47 -9.04
N PHE A 157 15.60 -8.02 -7.85
CA PHE A 157 15.48 -8.83 -6.65
C PHE A 157 14.05 -8.83 -6.11
N ASN A 158 13.57 -9.98 -5.65
CA ASN A 158 12.30 -10.13 -4.97
C ASN A 158 12.40 -11.10 -3.78
N ILE A 159 11.53 -10.93 -2.79
CA ILE A 159 11.51 -11.71 -1.54
C ILE A 159 10.12 -12.32 -1.31
N ASP A 160 10.07 -13.60 -0.93
CA ASP A 160 8.87 -14.30 -0.49
C ASP A 160 8.62 -14.02 1.00
N LEU A 161 7.64 -13.18 1.31
CA LEU A 161 7.26 -12.85 2.69
C LEU A 161 6.36 -13.91 3.37
N ARG A 162 6.08 -15.02 2.71
CA ARG A 162 5.42 -16.20 3.30
C ARG A 162 6.42 -17.14 3.95
N ASN A 163 7.54 -17.40 3.26
CA ASN A 163 8.51 -18.44 3.65
C ASN A 163 9.96 -17.96 3.79
N GLY A 164 10.29 -16.71 3.44
CA GLY A 164 11.61 -16.11 3.65
C GLY A 164 12.63 -16.35 2.56
N GLY A 165 12.18 -16.87 1.41
CA GLY A 165 13.02 -17.04 0.22
C GLY A 165 13.12 -15.76 -0.61
N GLY A 166 13.78 -15.85 -1.75
CA GLY A 166 13.87 -14.76 -2.69
C GLY A 166 14.85 -15.06 -3.82
N GLY A 167 14.79 -14.27 -4.88
CA GLY A 167 15.58 -14.52 -6.07
C GLY A 167 15.75 -13.30 -6.95
N LEU A 168 16.38 -13.54 -8.09
CA LEU A 168 16.41 -12.60 -9.21
C LEU A 168 15.36 -13.03 -10.22
N SER A 169 14.54 -12.08 -10.65
CA SER A 169 13.54 -12.21 -11.69
C SER A 169 13.91 -11.34 -12.88
N LEU A 170 13.51 -11.71 -14.10
CA LEU A 170 13.87 -10.97 -15.30
C LEU A 170 13.02 -9.70 -15.51
N GLY A 171 12.02 -9.48 -14.66
CA GLY A 171 11.17 -8.29 -14.69
C GLY A 171 9.96 -8.43 -15.61
N GLU A 172 9.74 -9.63 -16.16
CA GLU A 172 8.55 -9.99 -16.93
C GLU A 172 7.39 -10.40 -16.01
N GLU A 173 7.68 -10.67 -14.73
CA GLU A 173 6.70 -11.09 -13.74
C GLU A 173 5.92 -9.91 -13.13
N GLU A 174 4.67 -10.17 -12.72
CA GLU A 174 3.92 -9.26 -11.86
C GLU A 174 3.93 -9.74 -10.41
N LEU A 175 4.54 -8.95 -9.53
CA LEU A 175 4.70 -9.27 -8.12
C LEU A 175 4.08 -8.18 -7.23
N TYR A 176 4.01 -8.46 -5.93
CA TYR A 176 3.56 -7.49 -4.95
C TYR A 176 4.62 -6.42 -4.66
N ALA A 177 4.19 -5.33 -4.06
CA ALA A 177 5.03 -4.20 -3.71
C ALA A 177 4.81 -3.79 -2.25
N SER A 178 5.91 -3.50 -1.56
CA SER A 178 5.91 -2.89 -0.23
C SER A 178 6.66 -1.59 -0.32
N CYS A 179 6.00 -0.49 0.01
CA CYS A 179 6.65 0.81 0.12
C CYS A 179 7.18 1.02 1.53
N VAL A 180 8.34 1.66 1.63
CA VAL A 180 9.02 1.97 2.88
C VAL A 180 9.21 3.47 2.98
N SER A 181 8.94 4.01 4.15
CA SER A 181 9.30 5.37 4.53
C SER A 181 10.03 5.36 5.86
N VAL A 182 11.12 6.13 5.94
CA VAL A 182 11.88 6.38 7.17
C VAL A 182 11.61 7.81 7.63
N PRO A 183 11.75 8.13 8.94
CA PRO A 183 11.65 9.50 9.41
C PRO A 183 12.70 10.43 8.80
#